data_AF-A0A3D6DLZ3-F1
#
_entry.id   AF-A0A3D6DLZ3-F1
#
_cell.length_a   1.000
_cell.length_b   1.000
_cell.length_c   1.000
_cell.angle_alpha   90.00
_cell.angle_beta   90.00
_cell.angle_gamma   90.00
#
_symmetry.space_group_name_H-M   'P 1'
#
loop_
_entity.id
_entity.type
_entity.pdbx_description
1 polymer ?
#
loop_
_entity_poly.entity_id
_entity_poly.type
_entity_poly.pdbx_seq_one_letter_code
_entity_poly.pdbx_strand_id
1 'polypeptide(L)'
;MNITTSAAWKAIETHRQSSSPAHLRQLFAGDPGRVAALSLSFEGILYDFSKQRLDATTLALLLALPREARLAESTARMFSGEKI
;
A
#
# COMPACT_ATOMS: atom_id res chain seq x y z
N MET A 1 15.18 -7.47 12.57
CA MET A 1 13.71 -7.57 12.75
C MET A 1 13.15 -8.33 11.56
N ASN A 2 12.26 -9.31 11.78
CA ASN A 2 11.60 -10.00 10.67
C ASN A 2 10.26 -9.31 10.38
N ILE A 3 10.12 -8.74 9.17
CA ILE A 3 8.94 -7.95 8.80
C ILE A 3 7.66 -8.77 8.83
N THR A 4 7.70 -10.09 8.56
CA THR A 4 6.48 -10.93 8.57
C THR A 4 5.95 -11.22 9.97
N THR A 5 6.75 -10.94 11.01
CA THR A 5 6.33 -11.05 12.42
C THR A 5 5.90 -9.72 13.05
N SER A 6 6.06 -8.62 12.30
CA SER A 6 5.81 -7.24 12.71
C SER A 6 4.32 -6.97 12.98
N ALA A 7 4.04 -5.88 13.70
CA ALA A 7 2.66 -5.50 13.99
C ALA A 7 1.92 -5.05 12.71
N ALA A 8 2.57 -4.27 11.85
CA ALA A 8 2.02 -3.84 10.57
C ALA A 8 1.71 -5.02 9.64
N TRP A 9 2.57 -6.04 9.58
CA TRP A 9 2.29 -7.24 8.77
C TRP A 9 1.07 -8.00 9.27
N LYS A 10 0.99 -8.25 10.58
CA LYS A 10 -0.17 -8.91 11.19
C LYS A 10 -1.47 -8.13 10.96
N ALA A 11 -1.41 -6.80 11.03
CA ALA A 11 -2.57 -5.96 10.73
C ALA A 11 -3.05 -6.10 9.28
N ILE A 12 -2.13 -6.16 8.31
CA ILE A 12 -2.47 -6.44 6.91
C ILE A 12 -3.07 -7.85 6.76
N GLU A 13 -2.51 -8.85 7.42
CA GLU A 13 -3.01 -10.23 7.37
C GLU A 13 -4.44 -10.35 7.94
N THR A 14 -4.70 -9.73 9.09
CA THR A 14 -6.04 -9.63 9.67
C THR A 14 -7.01 -8.90 8.74
N HIS A 15 -6.62 -7.75 8.18
CA HIS A 15 -7.47 -7.01 7.24
C HIS A 15 -7.72 -7.77 5.94
N ARG A 16 -6.75 -8.54 5.45
CA ARG A 16 -6.94 -9.40 4.28
C ARG A 16 -8.04 -10.43 4.54
N GLN A 17 -8.06 -11.05 5.72
CA GLN A 17 -9.06 -12.07 6.06
C GLN A 17 -10.49 -11.48 6.03
N SER A 18 -10.67 -10.24 6.50
CA SER A 18 -11.98 -9.57 6.48
C SER A 18 -12.37 -8.99 5.11
N SER A 19 -11.40 -8.54 4.31
CA SER A 19 -11.63 -7.88 3.00
C SER A 19 -11.57 -8.83 1.79
N SER A 20 -11.09 -10.06 1.95
CA SER A 20 -10.98 -11.07 0.88
C SER A 20 -12.28 -11.41 0.12
N PRO A 21 -13.51 -11.16 0.62
CA PRO A 21 -14.73 -11.37 -0.18
C PRO A 21 -15.00 -10.26 -1.22
N ALA A 22 -14.43 -9.06 -1.08
CA ALA A 22 -14.85 -7.90 -1.87
C ALA A 22 -14.42 -8.02 -3.34
N HIS A 23 -15.38 -8.02 -4.26
CA HIS A 23 -15.10 -8.06 -5.70
C HIS A 23 -14.77 -6.65 -6.21
N LEU A 24 -13.86 -6.52 -7.19
CA LEU A 24 -13.44 -5.21 -7.70
C LEU A 24 -14.62 -4.37 -8.21
N ARG A 25 -15.61 -5.00 -8.88
CA ARG A 25 -16.86 -4.35 -9.29
C ARG A 25 -17.62 -3.69 -8.14
N GLN A 26 -17.63 -4.30 -6.95
CA GLN A 26 -18.27 -3.73 -5.77
C GLN A 26 -17.49 -2.53 -5.24
N LEU A 27 -16.16 -2.59 -5.27
CA LEU A 27 -15.30 -1.46 -4.89
C LEU A 27 -15.52 -0.24 -5.80
N PHE A 28 -15.66 -0.46 -7.11
CA PHE A 28 -16.01 0.61 -8.04
C PHE A 28 -17.43 1.15 -7.84
N ALA A 29 -18.39 0.26 -7.56
CA ALA A 29 -19.77 0.68 -7.30
C ALA A 29 -19.90 1.49 -6.00
N GLY A 30 -19.10 1.16 -4.97
CA GLY A 30 -19.10 1.84 -3.67
C GLY A 30 -18.24 3.11 -3.62
N ASP A 31 -17.37 3.34 -4.60
CA ASP A 31 -16.50 4.51 -4.67
C ASP A 31 -16.42 5.04 -6.13
N PRO A 32 -17.36 5.91 -6.54
CA PRO A 32 -17.32 6.54 -7.86
C PRO A 32 -16.07 7.40 -8.11
N GLY A 33 -15.42 7.89 -7.05
CA GLY A 33 -14.20 8.70 -7.11
C GLY A 33 -12.90 7.89 -7.17
N ARG A 34 -13.01 6.55 -7.11
CA ARG A 34 -11.88 5.62 -6.95
C ARG A 34 -10.73 5.82 -7.93
N VAL A 35 -11.04 6.08 -9.21
CA VAL A 35 -10.00 6.27 -10.24
C VAL A 35 -9.16 7.49 -9.92
N ALA A 36 -9.79 8.61 -9.58
CA ALA A 36 -9.08 9.83 -9.22
C ALA A 36 -8.31 9.68 -7.90
N ALA A 37 -8.89 9.01 -6.90
CA ALA A 37 -8.27 8.80 -5.60
C ALA A 37 -7.06 7.84 -5.62
N LEU A 38 -7.06 6.87 -6.54
CA LEU A 38 -6.01 5.84 -6.66
C LEU A 38 -5.16 6.00 -7.92
N SER A 39 -5.16 7.18 -8.54
CA SER A 39 -4.25 7.50 -9.63
C SER A 39 -3.25 8.56 -9.21
N LEU A 40 -2.02 8.45 -9.72
CA LEU A 40 -1.01 9.49 -9.61
C LEU A 40 -0.37 9.73 -10.96
N SER A 41 -0.08 10.99 -11.27
CA SER A 41 0.64 11.37 -12.48
C SER A 41 2.04 11.82 -12.11
N PHE A 42 3.05 11.29 -12.80
CA PHE A 42 4.44 11.65 -12.58
C PHE A 42 5.20 11.56 -13.90
N GLU A 43 5.92 12.63 -14.28
CA GLU A 43 6.73 12.69 -15.50
C GLU A 43 5.97 12.25 -16.78
N GLY A 44 4.71 12.68 -16.93
CA GLY A 44 3.86 12.35 -18.08
C GLY A 44 3.28 10.92 -18.07
N ILE A 45 3.55 10.13 -17.04
CA ILE A 45 3.01 8.78 -16.87
C ILE A 45 1.87 8.81 -15.85
N LEU A 46 0.75 8.19 -16.21
CA LEU A 46 -0.37 7.93 -15.31
C LEU A 46 -0.22 6.54 -14.70
N TYR A 47 -0.06 6.47 -13.37
CA TYR A 47 -0.10 5.24 -12.61
C TYR A 47 -1.49 5.09 -11.99
N ASP A 48 -2.28 4.14 -12.51
CA ASP A 48 -3.64 3.85 -12.07
C ASP A 48 -3.68 2.59 -11.20
N PHE A 49 -3.87 2.77 -9.89
CA PHE A 49 -4.06 1.69 -8.92
C PHE A 49 -5.53 1.35 -8.66
N SER A 50 -6.48 2.00 -9.35
CA SER A 50 -7.92 1.80 -9.11
C SER A 50 -8.40 0.37 -9.31
N LYS A 51 -7.70 -0.41 -10.14
CA LYS A 51 -8.03 -1.81 -10.41
C LYS A 51 -7.44 -2.81 -9.40
N GLN A 52 -6.80 -2.31 -8.34
CA GLN A 52 -6.35 -3.14 -7.22
C GLN A 52 -7.47 -3.33 -6.18
N ARG A 53 -7.38 -4.36 -5.34
CA ARG A 53 -8.34 -4.60 -4.23
C ARG A 53 -7.96 -3.76 -3.00
N LEU A 54 -7.99 -2.44 -3.18
CA LEU A 54 -7.60 -1.45 -2.18
C LEU A 54 -8.82 -0.66 -1.72
N ASP A 55 -8.95 -0.44 -0.43
CA ASP A 55 -9.75 0.65 0.15
C ASP A 55 -8.83 1.57 0.97
N ALA A 56 -9.39 2.62 1.57
CA ALA A 56 -8.62 3.56 2.38
C ALA A 56 -7.89 2.87 3.54
N THR A 57 -8.52 1.86 4.17
CA THR A 57 -7.93 1.06 5.24
C THR A 57 -6.74 0.25 4.74
N THR A 58 -6.90 -0.43 3.61
CA THR A 58 -5.85 -1.25 2.97
C THR A 58 -4.65 -0.38 2.64
N LEU A 59 -4.87 0.80 2.06
CA LEU A 59 -3.80 1.73 1.73
C LEU A 59 -3.06 2.22 2.99
N ALA A 60 -3.79 2.60 4.04
CA ALA A 60 -3.20 3.02 5.31
C ALA A 60 -2.32 1.91 5.95
N LEU A 61 -2.79 0.65 5.93
CA LEU A 61 -2.04 -0.49 6.45
C LEU A 61 -0.79 -0.79 5.61
N LEU A 62 -0.90 -0.75 4.29
CA LEU A 62 0.25 -0.93 3.39
C LEU A 62 1.29 0.16 3.58
N LEU A 63 0.88 1.41 3.86
CA LEU A 63 1.81 2.52 4.14
C LEU A 63 2.42 2.47 5.55
N ALA A 64 1.84 1.71 6.49
CA ALA A 64 2.43 1.49 7.80
C ALA A 64 3.61 0.50 7.75
N LEU A 65 3.56 -0.50 6.86
CA LEU A 65 4.61 -1.51 6.72
C LEU A 65 6.01 -0.93 6.40
N PRO A 66 6.20 -0.03 5.41
CA PRO A 66 7.51 0.55 5.14
C PRO A 66 8.00 1.47 6.26
N ARG A 67 7.10 2.04 7.08
CA ARG A 67 7.50 2.82 8.26
C ARG A 67 8.10 1.90 9.33
N GLU A 68 7.44 0.78 9.63
CA GLU A 68 7.95 -0.21 10.59
C GLU A 68 9.23 -0.91 10.05
N ALA A 69 9.31 -1.13 8.74
CA ALA A 69 10.50 -1.66 8.08
C ALA A 69 11.67 -0.67 7.96
N ARG A 70 11.48 0.59 8.36
CA ARG A 70 12.49 1.67 8.22
C ARG A 70 12.99 1.82 6.79
N LEU A 71 12.06 1.75 5.83
CA LEU A 71 12.39 1.82 4.40
C LEU A 71 13.04 3.17 4.06
N ALA A 72 12.54 4.28 4.62
CA ALA A 72 13.09 5.62 4.36
C ALA A 72 14.57 5.73 4.78
N GLU A 73 14.94 5.16 5.92
CA GLU A 73 16.33 5.10 6.38
C GLU A 73 17.17 4.26 5.41
N SER A 74 16.66 3.10 4.99
CA SER A 74 17.34 2.22 4.03
C SER A 74 17.53 2.88 2.67
N THR A 75 16.53 3.63 2.20
CA THR A 75 16.61 4.46 0.99
C THR A 75 17.70 5.51 1.14
N ALA A 76 17.74 6.25 2.26
CA ALA A 76 18.78 7.26 2.49
C ALA A 76 20.19 6.66 2.47
N ARG A 77 20.39 5.50 3.13
CA ARG A 77 21.67 4.76 3.12
C ARG A 77 22.10 4.33 1.71
N MET A 78 21.14 3.87 0.90
CA MET A 78 21.40 3.52 -0.51
C MET A 78 21.86 4.76 -1.30
N PHE A 79 21.17 5.88 -1.16
CA PHE A 79 21.51 7.12 -1.88
C PHE A 79 22.79 7.80 -1.37
N SER A 80 23.20 7.56 -0.11
CA SER A 80 24.47 8.06 0.45
C SER A 80 25.68 7.21 0.05
N GLY A 81 25.48 6.06 -0.61
CA GLY A 81 26.55 5.15 -1.00
C GLY A 81 27.10 4.30 0.15
N GLU A 82 26.35 4.14 1.24
CA GLU A 82 26.71 3.20 2.30
C GLU A 82 26.73 1.77 1.77
N LYS A 83 27.59 0.94 2.36
CA LYS A 83 27.54 -0.51 2.16
C LYS A 83 26.29 -1.04 2.89
N ILE A 84 25.23 -1.30 2.13
CA ILE A 84 23.94 -1.82 2.60
C ILE A 84 23.77 -3.32 2.35
#